data_AF-A0A6P0UY36-F1
#
_entry.id   AF-A0A6P0UY36-F1
#
_cell.length_a   1.000
_cell.length_b   1.000
_cell.length_c   1.000
_cell.angle_alpha   90.00
_cell.angle_beta   90.00
_cell.angle_gamma   90.00
#
_symmetry.space_group_name_H-M   'P 1'
#
loop_
_entity.id
_entity.type
_entity.pdbx_description
1 polymer ?
#
loop_
_entity_poly.entity_id
_entity_poly.type
_entity_poly.pdbx_seq_one_letter_code
_entity_poly.pdbx_strand_id
1 'polypeptide(L)'
;MTSSISLPTQSQPPLPPRETLPTMYDLPSEDPEEPGLPDEFHFLQPLLLYLTFQPTTWSPELVYAAADLNLYYDPTNPLWYKRPDWFGVVGVPRFYEGKDLRLSYVTWQERANPFVVVELLSPGTEEEDSGKTIRKVKKPPTKWEVYEKILRVPYYVIFSRYTNELQAFQLVGSRYQSINLTNEAIPMPDLGLSLGLWQGSFRGADRQWLRWMTLEGELIPLPSEVAVIAQKQAADAKQETADAKQEAADAKQETADAKQEAANAQLRAQQLADRLRELGVNPDEI
;
A
#
# COMPACT_ATOMS: atom_id res chain seq x y z
N MET A 1 -7.23 81.68 -15.84
CA MET A 1 -6.73 80.44 -16.46
C MET A 1 -6.73 79.36 -15.38
N THR A 2 -7.70 78.45 -15.43
CA THR A 2 -7.78 77.27 -14.57
C THR A 2 -6.84 76.21 -15.11
N SER A 3 -5.71 75.96 -14.45
CA SER A 3 -4.85 74.82 -14.78
C SER A 3 -5.54 73.53 -14.36
N SER A 4 -6.03 72.78 -15.35
CA SER A 4 -6.45 71.39 -15.17
C SER A 4 -5.21 70.53 -14.92
N ILE A 5 -5.07 70.04 -13.69
CA ILE A 5 -4.07 69.03 -13.35
C ILE A 5 -4.53 67.71 -13.99
N SER A 6 -3.83 67.29 -15.04
CA SER A 6 -3.95 65.93 -15.57
C SER A 6 -3.24 64.99 -14.61
N LEU A 7 -3.99 64.12 -13.93
CA LEU A 7 -3.41 63.02 -13.15
C LEU A 7 -2.76 62.02 -14.12
N PRO A 8 -1.51 61.60 -13.89
CA PRO A 8 -0.88 60.60 -14.74
C PRO A 8 -1.68 59.29 -14.64
N THR A 9 -1.98 58.71 -15.80
CA THR A 9 -2.62 57.40 -15.90
C THR A 9 -1.69 56.34 -15.32
N GLN A 10 -2.15 55.60 -14.32
CA GLN A 10 -1.44 54.45 -13.78
C GLN A 10 -1.31 53.39 -14.88
N SER A 11 -0.11 53.28 -15.46
CA SER A 11 0.23 52.31 -16.49
C SER A 11 0.35 50.93 -15.85
N GLN A 12 -0.73 50.15 -15.93
CA GLN A 12 -0.90 48.74 -15.56
C GLN A 12 -0.39 48.31 -14.16
N PRO A 13 -1.26 47.72 -13.30
CA PRO A 13 -0.80 47.12 -12.07
C PRO A 13 0.20 45.98 -12.35
N PRO A 14 1.21 45.75 -11.49
CA PRO A 14 2.15 44.65 -11.66
C PRO A 14 1.37 43.33 -11.71
N LEU A 15 1.78 42.43 -12.61
CA LEU A 15 1.19 41.10 -12.73
C LEU A 15 1.42 40.30 -11.44
N PRO A 16 0.51 39.37 -11.10
CA PRO A 16 0.67 38.55 -9.91
C PRO A 16 1.99 37.76 -9.91
N PRO A 17 2.57 37.48 -8.73
CA PRO A 17 3.76 36.64 -8.60
C PRO A 17 3.64 35.27 -9.29
N ARG A 18 2.44 34.69 -9.35
CA ARG A 18 2.17 33.41 -10.04
C ARG A 18 2.44 33.46 -11.56
N GLU A 19 2.39 34.63 -12.16
CA GLU A 19 2.62 34.84 -13.60
C GLU A 19 4.04 35.34 -13.90
N THR A 20 4.77 35.79 -12.88
CA THR A 20 6.03 36.54 -13.07
C THR A 20 7.24 35.92 -12.38
N LEU A 21 7.03 35.09 -11.36
CA LEU A 21 8.10 34.40 -10.64
C LEU A 21 8.29 32.96 -11.17
N PRO A 22 9.51 32.41 -11.01
CA PRO A 22 9.80 31.02 -11.30
C PRO A 22 8.83 30.05 -10.60
N THR A 23 8.46 28.98 -11.29
CA THR A 23 7.61 27.90 -10.78
C THR A 23 8.45 26.79 -10.14
N MET A 24 7.79 25.79 -9.56
CA MET A 24 8.45 24.55 -9.10
C MET A 24 9.22 23.80 -10.21
N TYR A 25 8.97 24.10 -11.49
CA TYR A 25 9.72 23.51 -12.61
C TYR A 25 10.98 24.30 -12.97
N ASP A 26 11.04 25.56 -12.55
CA ASP A 26 12.16 26.47 -12.82
C ASP A 26 13.17 26.49 -11.66
N LEU A 27 12.74 26.07 -10.46
CA LEU A 27 13.54 26.04 -9.25
C LEU A 27 14.07 24.62 -8.99
N PRO A 28 15.31 24.47 -8.51
CA PRO A 28 15.87 23.16 -8.22
C PRO A 28 15.12 22.49 -7.06
N SER A 29 14.78 21.21 -7.24
CA SER A 29 14.15 20.37 -6.20
C SER A 29 15.15 19.54 -5.41
N GLU A 30 16.41 19.48 -5.84
CA GLU A 30 17.47 18.69 -5.23
C GLU A 30 18.66 19.60 -4.90
N ASP A 31 19.32 19.32 -3.77
CA ASP A 31 20.65 19.87 -3.52
C ASP A 31 21.64 19.15 -4.46
N PRO A 32 22.41 19.87 -5.29
CA PRO A 32 23.42 19.25 -6.16
C PRO A 32 24.45 18.38 -5.40
N GLU A 33 24.65 18.61 -4.11
CA GLU A 33 25.53 17.83 -3.23
C GLU A 33 24.81 16.69 -2.49
N GLU A 34 23.47 16.73 -2.40
CA GLU A 34 22.61 15.68 -1.83
C GLU A 34 21.48 15.30 -2.81
N PRO A 35 21.81 14.69 -3.97
CA PRO A 35 20.81 14.24 -4.92
C PRO A 35 19.92 13.17 -4.26
N GLY A 36 18.62 13.37 -4.36
CA GLY A 36 17.59 12.49 -3.80
C GLY A 36 16.95 12.99 -2.50
N LEU A 37 16.16 14.08 -2.56
CA LEU A 37 14.73 14.15 -2.12
C LEU A 37 14.27 15.42 -1.34
N PRO A 38 12.95 15.77 -1.30
CA PRO A 38 11.78 15.06 -1.86
C PRO A 38 10.78 15.92 -2.64
N ASP A 39 10.31 15.41 -3.77
CA ASP A 39 8.92 15.65 -4.14
C ASP A 39 8.00 14.60 -3.48
N GLU A 40 6.70 14.87 -3.45
CA GLU A 40 5.74 13.99 -2.78
C GLU A 40 5.71 12.57 -3.38
N PHE A 41 6.04 12.40 -4.65
CA PHE A 41 6.00 11.08 -5.28
C PHE A 41 7.05 10.14 -4.70
N HIS A 42 8.27 10.63 -4.52
CA HIS A 42 9.36 9.81 -3.99
C HIS A 42 9.21 9.53 -2.49
N PHE A 43 8.35 10.25 -1.78
CA PHE A 43 7.91 9.82 -0.44
C PHE A 43 6.81 8.75 -0.53
N LEU A 44 5.79 8.99 -1.35
CA LEU A 44 4.59 8.15 -1.40
C LEU A 44 4.82 6.78 -2.06
N GLN A 45 5.63 6.72 -3.13
CA GLN A 45 5.86 5.49 -3.87
C GLN A 45 6.62 4.45 -3.04
N PRO A 46 7.75 4.77 -2.37
CA PRO A 46 8.41 3.85 -1.45
C PRO A 46 7.55 3.50 -0.24
N LEU A 47 6.73 4.42 0.27
CA LEU A 47 5.79 4.13 1.35
C LEU A 47 4.75 3.08 0.94
N LEU A 48 4.19 3.18 -0.27
CA LEU A 48 3.27 2.18 -0.81
C LEU A 48 3.95 0.81 -0.93
N LEU A 49 5.19 0.76 -1.45
CA LEU A 49 5.97 -0.47 -1.51
C LEU A 49 6.20 -1.04 -0.12
N TYR A 50 6.61 -0.22 0.85
CA TYR A 50 6.84 -0.64 2.23
C TYR A 50 5.59 -1.23 2.89
N LEU A 51 4.42 -0.59 2.73
CA LEU A 51 3.16 -1.04 3.33
C LEU A 51 2.61 -2.34 2.72
N THR A 52 2.97 -2.62 1.47
CA THR A 52 2.45 -3.77 0.72
C THR A 52 3.48 -4.90 0.54
N PHE A 53 4.73 -4.71 0.98
CA PHE A 53 5.77 -5.74 0.92
C PHE A 53 5.54 -6.82 1.99
N GLN A 54 4.87 -7.91 1.60
CA GLN A 54 4.54 -9.03 2.49
C GLN A 54 4.93 -10.37 1.84
N PRO A 55 6.24 -10.71 1.77
CA PRO A 55 6.69 -11.97 1.18
C PRO A 55 6.02 -13.17 1.87
N THR A 56 5.35 -14.03 1.10
CA THR A 56 4.55 -15.14 1.64
C THR A 56 5.39 -16.39 1.91
N THR A 57 6.59 -16.47 1.32
CA THR A 57 7.57 -17.56 1.52
C THR A 57 8.47 -17.36 2.74
N TRP A 58 8.39 -16.20 3.41
CA TRP A 58 9.23 -15.85 4.56
C TRP A 58 8.39 -15.54 5.79
N SER A 59 8.94 -15.82 6.97
CA SER A 59 8.36 -15.32 8.21
C SER A 59 8.42 -13.78 8.23
N PRO A 60 7.36 -13.06 8.60
CA PRO A 60 7.36 -11.60 8.70
C PRO A 60 8.45 -11.02 9.61
N GLU A 61 8.91 -11.79 10.60
CA GLU A 61 10.01 -11.41 11.50
C GLU A 61 11.38 -11.41 10.82
N LEU A 62 11.50 -12.08 9.67
CA LEU A 62 12.71 -12.21 8.85
C LEU A 62 12.62 -11.40 7.54
N VAL A 63 11.78 -10.37 7.53
CA VAL A 63 11.61 -9.46 6.40
C VAL A 63 11.96 -8.04 6.85
N TYR A 64 12.74 -7.34 6.02
CA TYR A 64 13.07 -5.95 6.21
C TYR A 64 12.92 -5.20 4.89
N ALA A 65 12.42 -3.97 4.93
CA ALA A 65 12.41 -3.06 3.80
C ALA A 65 12.76 -1.66 4.28
N ALA A 66 13.36 -0.88 3.40
CA ALA A 66 13.69 0.52 3.67
C ALA A 66 13.60 1.35 2.42
N ALA A 67 13.40 2.65 2.63
CA ALA A 67 13.50 3.70 1.64
C ALA A 67 14.57 4.69 2.09
N ASP A 68 15.31 5.27 1.16
CA ASP A 68 16.29 6.34 1.39
C ASP A 68 17.32 6.05 2.49
N LEU A 69 17.68 4.77 2.66
CA LEU A 69 18.60 4.32 3.68
C LEU A 69 19.95 3.98 3.06
N ASN A 70 21.04 4.47 3.65
CA ASN A 70 22.38 4.17 3.16
C ASN A 70 22.68 2.67 3.23
N LEU A 71 23.04 2.10 2.08
CA LEU A 71 23.41 0.70 1.87
C LEU A 71 24.93 0.61 1.66
N TYR A 72 25.64 0.19 2.70
CA TYR A 72 27.09 0.03 2.69
C TYR A 72 27.48 -1.40 2.26
N TYR A 73 28.39 -1.50 1.30
CA TYR A 73 28.65 -2.76 0.57
C TYR A 73 30.12 -3.19 0.47
N ASP A 74 31.07 -2.33 0.85
CA ASP A 74 32.51 -2.60 0.71
C ASP A 74 33.26 -2.41 2.04
N PRO A 75 33.72 -3.49 2.70
CA PRO A 75 34.48 -3.38 3.95
C PRO A 75 35.89 -2.79 3.75
N THR A 76 36.43 -2.80 2.52
CA THR A 76 37.71 -2.17 2.19
C THR A 76 37.58 -0.68 1.91
N ASN A 77 36.38 -0.23 1.57
CA ASN A 77 36.02 1.17 1.37
C ASN A 77 34.75 1.50 2.19
N PRO A 78 34.82 1.50 3.54
CA PRO A 78 33.64 1.51 4.41
C PRO A 78 32.78 2.78 4.32
N LEU A 79 33.27 3.84 3.69
CA LEU A 79 32.51 5.06 3.42
C LEU A 79 31.75 5.02 2.09
N TRP A 80 31.92 3.97 1.28
CA TRP A 80 31.16 3.81 0.04
C TRP A 80 29.80 3.19 0.34
N TYR A 81 28.76 3.90 -0.09
CA TYR A 81 27.39 3.45 0.00
C TYR A 81 26.63 3.76 -1.29
N LYS A 82 25.49 3.09 -1.45
CA LYS A 82 24.39 3.53 -2.32
C LYS A 82 23.20 3.90 -1.44
N ARG A 83 22.28 4.68 -1.99
CA ARG A 83 21.07 5.10 -1.30
C ARG A 83 19.90 4.86 -2.24
N PRO A 84 19.40 3.61 -2.32
CA PRO A 84 18.30 3.28 -3.20
C PRO A 84 17.00 3.95 -2.72
N ASP A 85 16.12 4.34 -3.64
CA ASP A 85 14.79 4.86 -3.28
C ASP A 85 13.99 3.84 -2.46
N TRP A 86 14.13 2.55 -2.79
CA TRP A 86 13.57 1.47 -1.98
C TRP A 86 14.34 0.16 -2.16
N PHE A 87 14.44 -0.63 -1.09
CA PHE A 87 14.90 -2.02 -1.19
C PHE A 87 14.24 -2.94 -0.17
N GLY A 88 14.12 -4.22 -0.55
CA GLY A 88 13.57 -5.30 0.27
C GLY A 88 14.61 -6.38 0.53
N VAL A 89 14.68 -6.85 1.77
CA VAL A 89 15.59 -7.90 2.24
C VAL A 89 14.77 -9.00 2.90
N VAL A 90 15.13 -10.25 2.62
CA VAL A 90 14.58 -11.42 3.29
C VAL A 90 15.68 -12.22 3.97
N GLY A 91 15.33 -12.93 5.05
CA GLY A 91 16.27 -13.71 5.85
C GLY A 91 17.04 -12.91 6.90
N VAL A 92 16.62 -11.67 7.19
CA VAL A 92 17.20 -10.82 8.24
C VAL A 92 16.13 -10.39 9.23
N PRO A 93 16.43 -10.34 10.54
CA PRO A 93 15.48 -9.84 11.52
C PRO A 93 15.03 -8.40 11.23
N ARG A 94 13.76 -8.12 11.52
CA ARG A 94 13.19 -6.77 11.43
C ARG A 94 14.01 -5.74 12.20
N PHE A 95 14.47 -6.09 13.41
CA PHE A 95 15.28 -5.22 14.26
C PHE A 95 16.76 -5.59 14.20
N TYR A 96 17.61 -4.57 14.11
CA TYR A 96 19.05 -4.73 14.22
C TYR A 96 19.40 -5.22 15.63
N GLU A 97 20.20 -6.29 15.71
CA GLU A 97 20.51 -7.01 16.96
C GLU A 97 19.28 -7.38 17.82
N GLY A 98 18.10 -7.50 17.19
CA GLY A 98 16.86 -7.85 17.86
C GLY A 98 16.19 -6.73 18.68
N LYS A 99 16.68 -5.49 18.60
CA LYS A 99 16.18 -4.38 19.44
C LYS A 99 16.08 -3.02 18.75
N ASP A 100 17.00 -2.70 17.84
CA ASP A 100 17.13 -1.35 17.31
C ASP A 100 16.57 -1.23 15.89
N LEU A 101 16.17 -0.01 15.52
CA LEU A 101 15.94 0.34 14.13
C LEU A 101 17.28 0.62 13.44
N ARG A 102 17.34 0.40 12.13
CA ARG A 102 18.56 0.63 11.33
C ARG A 102 18.69 2.11 10.98
N LEU A 103 19.88 2.66 11.23
CA LEU A 103 20.31 3.98 10.72
C LEU A 103 20.90 3.87 9.32
N SER A 104 21.41 2.69 8.98
CA SER A 104 21.94 2.30 7.68
C SER A 104 21.86 0.78 7.56
N TYR A 105 21.95 0.28 6.34
CA TYR A 105 22.06 -1.15 6.07
C TYR A 105 23.51 -1.48 5.74
N VAL A 106 24.21 -2.12 6.68
CA VAL A 106 25.65 -2.40 6.58
C VAL A 106 25.86 -3.89 6.27
N THR A 107 26.09 -4.21 5.00
CA THR A 107 26.05 -5.62 4.53
C THR A 107 27.07 -6.56 5.18
N TRP A 108 28.20 -6.05 5.69
CA TRP A 108 29.17 -6.86 6.42
C TRP A 108 28.84 -7.05 7.91
N GLN A 109 27.81 -6.37 8.42
CA GLN A 109 27.21 -6.60 9.74
C GLN A 109 25.89 -7.36 9.64
N GLU A 110 25.22 -7.28 8.48
CA GLU A 110 23.99 -7.99 8.17
C GLU A 110 24.26 -9.38 7.60
N ARG A 111 23.24 -10.25 7.64
CA ARG A 111 23.37 -11.65 7.18
C ARG A 111 22.93 -11.87 5.74
N ALA A 112 22.34 -10.87 5.10
CA ALA A 112 21.87 -10.95 3.72
C ALA A 112 22.02 -9.62 3.00
N ASN A 113 22.16 -9.69 1.68
CA ASN A 113 22.04 -8.54 0.80
C ASN A 113 20.57 -8.33 0.39
N PRO A 114 20.21 -7.15 -0.13
CA PRO A 114 18.87 -6.94 -0.69
C PRO A 114 18.48 -7.99 -1.71
N PHE A 115 17.22 -8.41 -1.63
CA PHE A 115 16.60 -9.31 -2.60
C PHE A 115 16.09 -8.55 -3.82
N VAL A 116 15.56 -7.35 -3.59
CA VAL A 116 15.03 -6.47 -4.61
C VAL A 116 15.43 -5.02 -4.29
N VAL A 117 15.82 -4.29 -5.32
CA VAL A 117 16.07 -2.83 -5.28
C VAL A 117 15.17 -2.16 -6.31
N VAL A 118 14.56 -1.04 -5.93
CA VAL A 118 13.75 -0.18 -6.80
C VAL A 118 14.38 1.21 -6.83
N GLU A 119 14.58 1.75 -8.02
CA GLU A 119 14.99 3.14 -8.26
C GLU A 119 13.88 3.86 -9.03
N LEU A 120 13.62 5.11 -8.66
CA LEU A 120 12.59 5.97 -9.21
C LEU A 120 13.28 7.06 -10.04
N LEU A 121 12.99 7.10 -11.34
CA LEU A 121 13.67 8.06 -12.22
C LEU A 121 13.19 9.48 -11.92
N SER A 122 14.15 10.36 -11.63
CA SER A 122 14.00 11.81 -11.70
C SER A 122 14.70 12.35 -12.97
N PRO A 123 14.32 13.54 -13.47
CA PRO A 123 14.93 14.08 -14.68
C PRO A 123 16.44 14.26 -14.47
N GLY A 124 17.27 13.60 -15.29
CA GLY A 124 18.73 13.67 -15.22
C GLY A 124 19.44 12.49 -14.54
N THR A 125 18.73 11.50 -13.99
CA THR A 125 19.35 10.28 -13.41
C THR A 125 19.36 9.09 -14.37
N GLU A 126 18.80 9.25 -15.57
CA GLU A 126 18.49 8.13 -16.48
C GLU A 126 19.75 7.36 -16.92
N GLU A 127 20.88 8.05 -17.09
CA GLU A 127 22.15 7.42 -17.49
C GLU A 127 22.79 6.60 -16.37
N GLU A 128 22.64 7.00 -15.10
CA GLU A 128 23.22 6.29 -13.96
C GLU A 128 22.40 5.04 -13.63
N ASP A 129 21.07 5.15 -13.68
CA ASP A 129 20.16 4.07 -13.29
C ASP A 129 20.05 2.98 -14.38
N SER A 130 20.19 3.33 -15.66
CA SER A 130 20.12 2.38 -16.80
C SER A 130 21.39 1.55 -17.04
N GLY A 131 22.41 1.68 -16.18
CA GLY A 131 23.66 0.91 -16.28
C GLY A 131 24.57 1.29 -17.46
N LYS A 132 24.24 2.38 -18.18
CA LYS A 132 25.04 2.90 -19.31
C LYS A 132 26.24 3.73 -18.86
N THR A 133 26.26 4.19 -17.61
CA THR A 133 27.35 4.98 -17.06
C THR A 133 28.63 4.16 -16.88
N ILE A 134 29.72 4.63 -17.49
CA ILE A 134 31.06 4.06 -17.28
C ILE A 134 31.67 4.69 -16.01
N ARG A 135 32.20 3.84 -15.13
CA ARG A 135 32.89 4.27 -13.91
C ARG A 135 34.03 5.26 -14.21
N LYS A 136 34.06 6.39 -13.50
CA LYS A 136 35.19 7.34 -13.51
C LYS A 136 36.31 6.86 -12.56
N VAL A 137 37.56 7.00 -12.97
CA VAL A 137 38.75 6.59 -12.20
C VAL A 137 38.74 7.30 -10.82
N LYS A 138 38.97 6.55 -9.74
CA LYS A 138 38.89 7.00 -8.32
C LYS A 138 37.50 7.36 -7.76
N LYS A 139 36.40 7.06 -8.46
CA LYS A 139 35.03 7.15 -7.91
C LYS A 139 34.51 5.78 -7.43
N PRO A 140 33.52 5.76 -6.51
CA PRO A 140 32.78 4.55 -6.16
C PRO A 140 32.18 3.87 -7.41
N PRO A 141 31.98 2.54 -7.42
CA PRO A 141 31.26 1.82 -8.47
C PRO A 141 29.87 2.40 -8.76
N THR A 142 29.34 2.19 -9.97
CA THR A 142 27.96 2.62 -10.33
C THR A 142 26.90 1.81 -9.59
N LYS A 143 25.65 2.30 -9.50
CA LYS A 143 24.53 1.54 -8.93
C LYS A 143 24.43 0.13 -9.55
N TRP A 144 24.46 0.06 -10.87
CA TRP A 144 24.44 -1.21 -11.61
C TRP A 144 25.57 -2.16 -11.20
N GLU A 145 26.82 -1.68 -11.11
CA GLU A 145 27.95 -2.51 -10.70
C GLU A 145 27.80 -3.02 -9.26
N VAL A 146 27.33 -2.17 -8.35
CA VAL A 146 27.09 -2.55 -6.95
C VAL A 146 26.01 -3.62 -6.88
N TYR A 147 24.84 -3.40 -7.49
CA TYR A 147 23.71 -4.32 -7.39
C TYR A 147 23.98 -5.64 -8.11
N GLU A 148 24.55 -5.62 -9.33
CA GLU A 148 24.78 -6.83 -10.14
C GLU A 148 25.97 -7.67 -9.65
N LYS A 149 27.12 -7.02 -9.40
CA LYS A 149 28.41 -7.71 -9.25
C LYS A 149 28.81 -7.89 -7.80
N ILE A 150 28.55 -6.89 -6.96
CA ILE A 150 28.99 -6.89 -5.55
C ILE A 150 27.91 -7.50 -4.66
N LEU A 151 26.72 -6.89 -4.65
CA LEU A 151 25.61 -7.30 -3.78
C LEU A 151 24.83 -8.48 -4.34
N ARG A 152 24.90 -8.72 -5.65
CA ARG A 152 24.21 -9.82 -6.34
C ARG A 152 22.69 -9.77 -6.08
N VAL A 153 22.12 -8.57 -6.10
CA VAL A 153 20.69 -8.34 -5.85
C VAL A 153 19.87 -9.08 -6.92
N PRO A 154 19.02 -10.06 -6.56
CA PRO A 154 18.25 -10.86 -7.50
C PRO A 154 17.38 -10.06 -8.48
N TYR A 155 16.71 -9.00 -8.01
CA TYR A 155 15.85 -8.16 -8.84
C TYR A 155 16.21 -6.68 -8.73
N TYR A 156 16.39 -6.03 -9.87
CA TYR A 156 16.61 -4.59 -9.96
C TYR A 156 15.52 -3.95 -10.82
N VAL A 157 14.81 -2.97 -10.27
CA VAL A 157 13.60 -2.39 -10.88
C VAL A 157 13.77 -0.89 -10.99
N ILE A 158 13.39 -0.34 -12.14
CA ILE A 158 13.44 1.09 -12.42
C ILE A 158 12.05 1.53 -12.86
N PHE A 159 11.54 2.62 -12.29
CA PHE A 159 10.23 3.15 -12.65
C PHE A 159 10.27 4.65 -12.88
N SER A 160 9.76 5.08 -14.04
CA SER A 160 9.60 6.49 -14.37
C SER A 160 8.21 6.97 -14.02
N ARG A 161 8.14 7.96 -13.14
CA ARG A 161 6.87 8.59 -12.75
C ARG A 161 6.26 9.46 -13.87
N TYR A 162 7.06 9.81 -14.89
CA TYR A 162 6.68 10.72 -15.97
C TYR A 162 6.20 9.97 -17.21
N THR A 163 6.89 8.88 -17.55
CA THR A 163 6.55 8.04 -18.72
C THR A 163 5.73 6.82 -18.32
N ASN A 164 5.62 6.50 -17.02
CA ASN A 164 5.08 5.26 -16.48
C ASN A 164 5.80 4.00 -17.00
N GLU A 165 7.00 4.15 -17.54
CA GLU A 165 7.82 3.03 -18.00
C GLU A 165 8.38 2.28 -16.80
N LEU A 166 8.14 0.98 -16.79
CA LEU A 166 8.71 0.03 -15.85
C LEU A 166 9.77 -0.80 -16.56
N GLN A 167 10.98 -0.82 -16.01
CA GLN A 167 12.05 -1.70 -16.44
C GLN A 167 12.45 -2.59 -15.27
N ALA A 168 12.72 -3.86 -15.55
CA ALA A 168 13.12 -4.79 -14.52
C ALA A 168 14.19 -5.74 -15.04
N PHE A 169 15.09 -6.11 -14.16
CA PHE A 169 16.21 -6.97 -14.46
C PHE A 169 16.31 -8.07 -13.41
N GLN A 170 16.46 -9.31 -13.88
CA GLN A 170 16.71 -10.47 -13.03
C GLN A 170 18.17 -10.86 -13.13
N LEU A 171 18.80 -11.15 -11.99
CA LEU A 171 20.14 -11.70 -11.95
C LEU A 171 20.11 -13.18 -12.36
N VAL A 172 20.59 -13.47 -13.57
CA VAL A 172 20.66 -14.84 -14.09
C VAL A 172 22.13 -15.20 -14.32
N GLY A 173 22.62 -16.18 -13.56
CA GLY A 173 24.05 -16.46 -13.50
C GLY A 173 24.80 -15.24 -12.99
N SER A 174 25.76 -14.70 -13.74
CA SER A 174 26.61 -13.57 -13.30
C SER A 174 26.18 -12.20 -13.81
N ARG A 175 25.03 -12.07 -14.49
CA ARG A 175 24.60 -10.83 -15.15
C ARG A 175 23.11 -10.60 -15.02
N TYR A 176 22.72 -9.33 -15.04
CA TYR A 176 21.34 -8.92 -15.19
C TYR A 176 20.84 -9.21 -16.60
N GLN A 177 19.62 -9.75 -16.69
CA GLN A 177 18.86 -9.91 -17.91
C GLN A 177 17.56 -9.13 -17.78
N SER A 178 17.20 -8.38 -18.84
CA SER A 178 15.94 -7.66 -18.88
C SER A 178 14.76 -8.63 -18.83
N ILE A 179 13.79 -8.34 -17.99
CA ILE A 179 12.55 -9.11 -17.86
C ILE A 179 11.55 -8.56 -18.87
N ASN A 180 10.99 -9.43 -19.71
CA ASN A 180 9.89 -9.03 -20.59
C ASN A 180 8.58 -8.99 -19.80
N LEU A 181 8.01 -7.80 -19.67
CA LEU A 181 6.81 -7.54 -18.88
C LEU A 181 5.54 -7.85 -19.70
N THR A 182 5.20 -9.13 -19.87
CA THR A 182 4.00 -9.52 -20.65
C THR A 182 2.68 -9.13 -19.99
N ASN A 183 2.65 -8.98 -18.65
CA ASN A 183 1.45 -8.62 -17.87
C ASN A 183 1.69 -7.39 -16.96
N GLU A 184 2.67 -6.53 -17.28
CA GLU A 184 3.05 -5.37 -16.45
C GLU A 184 3.40 -5.70 -14.99
N ALA A 185 3.72 -6.96 -14.71
CA ALA A 185 4.10 -7.45 -13.39
C ALA A 185 5.36 -8.33 -13.48
N ILE A 186 6.20 -8.23 -12.45
CA ILE A 186 7.47 -8.90 -12.30
C ILE A 186 7.29 -10.01 -11.26
N PRO A 187 7.13 -11.28 -11.67
CA PRO A 187 6.98 -12.37 -10.71
C PRO A 187 8.30 -12.63 -9.98
N MET A 188 8.22 -12.74 -8.66
CA MET A 188 9.33 -13.09 -7.76
C MET A 188 8.93 -14.31 -6.92
N PRO A 189 8.96 -15.53 -7.48
CA PRO A 189 8.47 -16.73 -6.80
C PRO A 189 9.13 -17.02 -5.46
N ASP A 190 10.41 -16.68 -5.30
CA ASP A 190 11.15 -16.84 -4.03
C ASP A 190 10.63 -15.93 -2.91
N LEU A 191 9.87 -14.88 -3.24
CA LEU A 191 9.13 -14.05 -2.30
C LEU A 191 7.66 -14.45 -2.20
N GLY A 192 7.16 -15.26 -3.14
CA GLY A 192 5.74 -15.51 -3.32
C GLY A 192 4.94 -14.25 -3.66
N LEU A 193 5.56 -13.30 -4.36
CA LEU A 193 4.98 -12.01 -4.73
C LEU A 193 5.26 -11.67 -6.21
N SER A 194 4.48 -10.75 -6.74
CA SER A 194 4.76 -10.03 -7.98
C SER A 194 4.81 -8.53 -7.71
N LEU A 195 5.66 -7.79 -8.43
CA LEU A 195 5.66 -6.32 -8.40
C LEU A 195 5.15 -5.79 -9.73
N GLY A 196 4.07 -5.00 -9.72
CA GLY A 196 3.46 -4.52 -10.96
C GLY A 196 2.90 -3.12 -10.86
N LEU A 197 2.35 -2.66 -11.98
CA LEU A 197 1.71 -1.36 -12.09
C LEU A 197 0.24 -1.46 -11.69
N TRP A 198 -0.21 -0.50 -10.87
CA TRP A 198 -1.59 -0.37 -10.43
C TRP A 198 -2.06 1.06 -10.63
N GLN A 199 -3.14 1.23 -11.41
CA GLN A 199 -3.81 2.52 -11.55
C GLN A 199 -4.81 2.70 -10.40
N GLY A 200 -4.59 3.70 -9.56
CA GLY A 200 -5.49 3.99 -8.45
C GLY A 200 -5.08 5.15 -7.56
N SER A 201 -5.86 5.36 -6.50
CA SER A 201 -5.66 6.45 -5.55
C SER A 201 -4.82 6.00 -4.35
N PHE A 202 -3.69 6.65 -4.12
CA PHE A 202 -2.95 6.51 -2.87
C PHE A 202 -2.72 7.88 -2.25
N ARG A 203 -3.15 8.05 -1.00
CA ARG A 203 -3.11 9.34 -0.28
C ARG A 203 -3.77 10.50 -1.05
N GLY A 204 -4.80 10.20 -1.85
CA GLY A 204 -5.55 11.19 -2.62
C GLY A 204 -4.94 11.54 -3.99
N ALA A 205 -3.84 10.89 -4.38
CA ALA A 205 -3.24 11.04 -5.70
C ALA A 205 -3.60 9.85 -6.60
N ASP A 206 -4.40 10.13 -7.63
CA ASP A 206 -4.80 9.16 -8.67
C ASP A 206 -3.75 9.09 -9.77
N ARG A 207 -3.04 7.97 -9.84
CA ARG A 207 -1.98 7.76 -10.84
C ARG A 207 -1.65 6.27 -10.97
N GLN A 208 -0.72 5.98 -11.86
CA GLN A 208 -0.06 4.69 -11.93
C GLN A 208 1.01 4.60 -10.84
N TRP A 209 0.94 3.55 -10.04
CA TRP A 209 1.84 3.26 -8.93
C TRP A 209 2.48 1.89 -9.10
N LEU A 210 3.70 1.71 -8.61
CA LEU A 210 4.22 0.37 -8.33
C LEU A 210 3.58 -0.18 -7.05
N ARG A 211 3.10 -1.42 -7.09
CA ARG A 211 2.43 -2.06 -5.97
C ARG A 211 2.68 -3.57 -5.94
N TRP A 212 2.88 -4.11 -4.74
CA TRP A 212 3.03 -5.55 -4.54
C TRP A 212 1.70 -6.28 -4.72
N MET A 213 1.79 -7.45 -5.35
CA MET A 213 0.70 -8.36 -5.66
C MET A 213 1.07 -9.78 -5.26
N THR A 214 0.09 -10.66 -5.11
CA THR A 214 0.31 -12.11 -5.07
C THR A 214 0.85 -12.60 -6.43
N LEU A 215 1.31 -13.86 -6.49
CA LEU A 215 1.72 -14.46 -7.76
C LEU A 215 0.54 -14.62 -8.74
N GLU A 216 -0.68 -14.70 -8.21
CA GLU A 216 -1.93 -14.78 -8.97
C GLU A 216 -2.40 -13.41 -9.50
N GLY A 217 -1.73 -12.32 -9.09
CA GLY A 217 -2.05 -10.96 -9.52
C GLY A 217 -3.06 -10.22 -8.65
N GLU A 218 -3.34 -10.70 -7.44
CA GLU A 218 -4.19 -9.98 -6.48
C GLU A 218 -3.38 -8.91 -5.72
N LEU A 219 -3.93 -7.73 -5.51
CA LEU A 219 -3.23 -6.66 -4.77
C LEU A 219 -2.99 -7.07 -3.32
N ILE A 220 -1.76 -6.87 -2.82
CA ILE A 220 -1.54 -6.92 -1.37
C ILE A 220 -2.24 -5.70 -0.75
N PRO A 221 -3.18 -5.89 0.18
CA PRO A 221 -3.99 -4.80 0.67
C PRO A 221 -3.19 -3.90 1.62
N LEU A 222 -3.49 -2.60 1.57
CA LEU A 222 -3.03 -1.64 2.55
C LEU A 222 -3.72 -1.88 3.89
N PRO A 223 -3.08 -1.56 5.03
CA PRO A 223 -3.73 -1.65 6.34
C PRO A 223 -5.06 -0.89 6.42
N SER A 224 -5.16 0.26 5.73
CA SER A 224 -6.40 1.04 5.64
C SER A 224 -7.49 0.34 4.84
N GLU A 225 -7.14 -0.36 3.76
CA GLU A 225 -8.10 -1.13 2.95
C GLU A 225 -8.63 -2.33 3.74
N VAL A 226 -7.74 -3.03 4.47
CA VAL A 226 -8.14 -4.10 5.40
C VAL A 226 -9.11 -3.58 6.47
N ALA A 227 -8.83 -2.41 7.06
CA ALA A 227 -9.69 -1.83 8.07
C ALA A 227 -11.08 -1.49 7.53
N VAL A 228 -11.19 -0.96 6.32
CA VAL A 228 -12.47 -0.67 5.65
C VAL A 228 -13.25 -1.97 5.39
N ILE A 229 -12.58 -3.01 4.88
CA ILE A 229 -13.21 -4.32 4.64
C ILE A 229 -13.74 -4.90 5.96
N ALA A 230 -12.93 -4.88 7.02
CA ALA A 230 -13.31 -5.40 8.32
C ALA A 230 -14.48 -4.61 8.94
N GLN A 231 -14.51 -3.28 8.79
CA GLN A 231 -15.62 -2.45 9.25
C GLN A 231 -16.92 -2.77 8.52
N LYS A 232 -16.85 -2.95 7.20
CA LYS A 232 -18.00 -3.34 6.39
C LYS A 232 -18.54 -4.71 6.83
N GLN A 233 -17.67 -5.71 6.94
CA GLN A 233 -18.04 -7.05 7.40
C GLN A 233 -18.66 -7.02 8.80
N ALA A 234 -18.12 -6.20 9.71
CA ALA A 234 -18.69 -6.04 11.05
C ALA A 234 -20.06 -5.34 11.05
N ALA A 235 -20.29 -4.42 10.12
CA ALA A 235 -21.59 -3.78 9.95
C ALA A 235 -22.63 -4.75 9.39
N ASP A 236 -22.25 -5.52 8.35
CA ASP A 236 -23.10 -6.53 7.72
C ASP A 236 -23.50 -7.62 8.74
N ALA A 237 -22.53 -8.15 9.50
CA ALA A 237 -22.80 -9.13 10.54
C ALA A 237 -23.68 -8.59 11.67
N LYS A 238 -23.54 -7.32 12.05
CA LYS A 238 -24.43 -6.69 13.04
C LYS A 238 -25.85 -6.60 12.52
N GLN A 239 -26.03 -6.23 11.26
CA GLN A 239 -27.35 -6.18 10.62
C GLN A 239 -28.02 -7.55 10.63
N GLU A 240 -27.31 -8.60 10.19
CA GLU A 240 -27.82 -9.97 10.22
C GLU A 240 -28.22 -10.42 11.63
N THR A 241 -27.42 -10.10 12.65
CA THR A 241 -27.79 -10.44 14.04
C THR A 241 -28.97 -9.64 14.57
N ALA A 242 -29.20 -8.42 14.09
CA ALA A 242 -30.35 -7.61 14.47
C ALA A 242 -31.62 -8.17 13.83
N ASP A 243 -31.55 -8.52 12.55
CA ASP A 243 -32.67 -9.11 11.80
C ASP A 243 -33.06 -10.48 12.41
N ALA A 244 -32.08 -11.34 12.70
CA ALA A 244 -32.34 -12.63 13.36
C ALA A 244 -32.93 -12.48 14.78
N LYS A 245 -32.55 -11.43 15.53
CA LYS A 245 -33.14 -11.13 16.84
C LYS A 245 -34.58 -10.64 16.70
N GLN A 246 -34.87 -9.85 15.68
CA GLN A 246 -36.22 -9.36 15.40
C GLN A 246 -37.13 -10.53 15.03
N GLU A 247 -36.72 -11.39 14.11
CA GLU A 247 -37.48 -12.60 13.74
C GLU A 247 -37.71 -13.52 14.94
N ALA A 248 -36.70 -13.70 15.80
CA ALA A 248 -36.85 -14.50 17.01
C ALA A 248 -37.78 -13.85 18.04
N ALA A 249 -37.86 -12.52 18.10
CA ALA A 249 -38.81 -11.80 18.95
C ALA A 249 -40.23 -11.94 18.41
N ASP A 250 -40.42 -11.78 17.10
CA ASP A 250 -41.71 -11.91 16.43
C ASP A 250 -42.26 -13.34 16.57
N ALA A 251 -41.44 -14.36 16.35
CA ALA A 251 -41.83 -15.76 16.58
C ALA A 251 -42.18 -16.06 18.05
N LYS A 252 -41.48 -15.43 19.01
CA LYS A 252 -41.82 -15.54 20.43
C LYS A 252 -43.16 -14.86 20.75
N GLN A 253 -43.45 -13.75 20.11
CA GLN A 253 -44.71 -13.04 20.27
C GLN A 253 -45.87 -13.88 19.69
N GLU A 254 -45.74 -14.39 18.46
CA GLU A 254 -46.74 -15.27 17.84
C GLU A 254 -47.02 -16.53 18.68
N THR A 255 -45.98 -17.16 19.21
CA THR A 255 -46.14 -18.33 20.08
C THR A 255 -46.78 -18.00 21.42
N ALA A 256 -46.56 -16.79 21.97
CA ALA A 256 -47.24 -16.32 23.17
C ALA A 256 -48.73 -16.05 22.89
N ASP A 257 -49.04 -15.40 21.78
CA ASP A 257 -50.40 -15.08 21.37
C ASP A 257 -51.21 -16.36 21.10
N ALA A 258 -50.63 -17.33 20.38
CA ALA A 258 -51.25 -18.64 20.13
C ALA A 258 -51.53 -19.41 21.43
N LYS A 259 -50.62 -19.36 22.42
CA LYS A 259 -50.85 -19.98 23.74
C LYS A 259 -51.99 -19.31 24.49
N GLN A 260 -52.08 -17.98 24.42
CA GLN A 260 -53.15 -17.22 25.08
C GLN A 260 -54.51 -17.53 24.45
N GLU A 261 -54.59 -17.60 23.12
CA GLU A 261 -55.81 -17.99 22.41
C GLU A 261 -56.25 -19.41 22.75
N ALA A 262 -55.32 -20.37 22.78
CA ALA A 262 -55.61 -21.75 23.17
C ALA A 262 -56.16 -21.85 24.61
N ALA A 263 -55.55 -21.13 25.55
CA ALA A 263 -56.03 -21.07 26.94
C ALA A 263 -57.44 -20.45 27.04
N ASN A 264 -57.70 -19.38 26.30
CA ASN A 264 -59.02 -18.74 26.24
C ASN A 264 -60.08 -19.66 25.62
N ALA A 265 -59.73 -20.41 24.56
CA ALA A 265 -60.61 -21.37 23.92
C ALA A 265 -60.96 -22.54 24.86
N GLN A 266 -59.97 -23.07 25.59
CA GLN A 266 -60.18 -24.10 26.61
C GLN A 266 -61.12 -23.63 27.72
N LEU A 267 -60.93 -22.39 28.22
CA LEU A 267 -61.82 -21.82 29.23
C LEU A 267 -63.27 -21.69 28.74
N ARG A 268 -63.47 -21.20 27.50
CA ARG A 268 -64.80 -21.11 26.89
C ARG A 268 -65.44 -22.48 26.70
N ALA A 269 -64.69 -23.46 26.22
CA ALA A 269 -65.17 -24.83 26.06
C ALA A 269 -65.63 -25.42 27.41
N GLN A 270 -64.84 -25.21 28.48
CA GLN A 270 -65.20 -25.64 29.82
C GLN A 270 -66.50 -24.99 30.31
N GLN A 271 -66.62 -23.66 30.16
CA GLN A 271 -67.84 -22.94 30.54
C GLN A 271 -69.07 -23.41 29.77
N LEU A 272 -68.92 -23.71 28.48
CA LEU A 272 -70.00 -24.23 27.64
C LEU A 272 -70.42 -25.63 28.08
N ALA A 273 -69.45 -26.51 28.35
CA ALA A 273 -69.70 -27.86 28.85
C ALA A 273 -70.42 -27.84 30.21
N ASP A 274 -70.02 -26.95 31.12
CA ASP A 274 -70.69 -26.77 32.41
C ASP A 274 -72.15 -26.30 32.22
N ARG A 275 -72.39 -25.35 31.30
CA ARG A 275 -73.74 -24.86 30.95
C ARG A 275 -74.63 -25.95 30.34
N LEU A 276 -74.07 -26.81 29.49
CA LEU A 276 -74.78 -27.95 28.89
C LEU A 276 -75.18 -28.98 29.95
N ARG A 277 -74.30 -29.25 30.92
CA ARG A 277 -74.63 -30.12 32.07
C ARG A 277 -75.77 -29.54 32.92
N GLU A 278 -75.81 -28.22 33.15
CA GLU A 278 -76.94 -27.56 33.84
C GLU A 278 -78.28 -27.73 33.10
N LEU A 279 -78.25 -27.81 31.76
CA LEU A 279 -79.43 -28.03 30.93
C LEU A 279 -79.82 -29.52 30.78
N GLY A 280 -79.10 -30.43 31.43
CA GLY A 280 -79.38 -31.87 31.42
C GLY A 280 -78.88 -32.62 30.18
N VAL A 281 -77.99 -32.00 29.39
CA VAL A 281 -77.36 -32.62 28.21
C VAL A 281 -75.94 -33.06 28.58
N ASN A 282 -75.57 -34.32 28.31
CA ASN A 282 -74.22 -34.81 28.55
C ASN A 282 -73.27 -34.34 27.42
N PRO A 283 -72.30 -33.44 27.68
CA PRO A 283 -71.43 -32.92 26.64
C PRO A 283 -70.39 -33.93 26.14
N ASP A 284 -70.17 -35.05 26.83
CA ASP A 284 -69.22 -36.11 26.41
C ASP A 284 -69.85 -37.14 25.45
N GLU A 285 -71.15 -37.00 25.14
CA GLU A 285 -71.92 -37.89 24.26
C GLU A 285 -72.29 -37.26 22.91
N ILE A 286 -71.79 -36.04 22.62
CA ILE A 286 -71.97 -35.29 21.37
C ILE A 286 -70.67 -35.27 20.58
#